data_AF-A0A660M731-F1
#
_entry.id   AF-A0A660M731-F1
#
_cell.length_a   1.000
_cell.length_b   1.000
_cell.length_c   1.000
_cell.angle_alpha   90.00
_cell.angle_beta   90.00
_cell.angle_gamma   90.00
#
_symmetry.space_group_name_H-M   'P 1'
#
loop_
_entity.id
_entity.type
_entity.pdbx_description
1 polymer ?
#
loop_
_entity_poly.entity_id
_entity_poly.type
_entity_poly.pdbx_seq_one_letter_code
_entity_poly.pdbx_strand_id
1 'polypeptide(L)'
;MKKYWASFESFIARPERVFLSLCLLFGVLSAFFVPQLSVSDENMHYLRAYALADGRLESKRCTYPADVNGRASSVYHGNISADYSRPINRSDLKTTSKCNSAVGYAPIMHAPQTLGIFIANIFNGSTGLTILFGRIANLLFYALSVFFIIKWVRIGKWVFAVVGLLPLMVHLAASLSSDVMTNVAIFLITALTLNLYTQET
;
A
#
# COMPACT_ATOMS: atom_id res chain seq x y z
N MET A 1 -38.05 -2.53 9.42
CA MET A 1 -37.42 -1.21 9.23
C MET A 1 -36.67 -0.70 10.46
N LYS A 2 -37.27 -0.62 11.66
CA LYS A 2 -36.58 -0.12 12.89
C LYS A 2 -35.25 -0.80 13.26
N LYS A 3 -35.14 -2.13 13.07
CA LYS A 3 -33.92 -2.90 13.39
C LYS A 3 -32.71 -2.52 12.52
N TYR A 4 -32.92 -2.30 11.21
CA TYR A 4 -31.85 -1.91 10.30
C TYR A 4 -31.40 -0.47 10.53
N TRP A 5 -32.34 0.42 10.87
CA TRP A 5 -32.05 1.81 11.20
C TRP A 5 -31.19 1.94 12.46
N ALA A 6 -31.55 1.24 13.54
CA ALA A 6 -30.74 1.22 14.77
C ALA A 6 -29.33 0.64 14.54
N SER A 7 -29.21 -0.38 13.68
CA SER A 7 -27.91 -0.94 13.31
C SER A 7 -27.05 0.08 12.56
N PHE A 8 -27.64 0.84 11.64
CA PHE A 8 -26.96 1.88 10.87
C PHE A 8 -26.48 3.04 11.74
N GLU A 9 -27.32 3.53 12.66
CA GLU A 9 -26.94 4.56 13.62
C GLU A 9 -25.76 4.11 14.51
N SER A 10 -25.80 2.85 14.97
CA SER A 10 -24.72 2.30 15.79
C SER A 10 -23.38 2.15 15.04
N PHE A 11 -23.44 2.00 13.71
CA PHE A 11 -22.26 1.94 12.85
C PHE A 11 -21.66 3.33 12.64
N ILE A 12 -22.49 4.33 12.30
CA ILE A 12 -22.05 5.72 12.12
C ILE A 12 -21.49 6.30 13.40
N ALA A 13 -22.03 5.94 14.57
CA ALA A 13 -21.52 6.39 15.86
C ALA A 13 -20.04 6.02 16.13
N ARG A 14 -19.44 5.14 15.33
CA ARG A 14 -18.05 4.68 15.47
C ARG A 14 -17.22 5.08 14.23
N PRO A 15 -16.54 6.24 14.24
CA PRO A 15 -15.80 6.76 13.09
C PRO A 15 -14.77 5.77 12.53
N GLU A 16 -14.14 4.98 13.40
CA GLU A 16 -13.16 3.96 13.00
C GLU A 16 -13.78 2.88 12.11
N ARG A 17 -15.04 2.47 12.37
CA ARG A 17 -15.73 1.46 11.57
C ARG A 17 -16.13 2.03 10.21
N VAL A 18 -16.62 3.26 10.19
CA VAL A 18 -16.96 3.99 8.95
C VAL A 18 -15.71 4.12 8.08
N PHE A 19 -14.60 4.58 8.65
CA PHE A 19 -13.30 4.66 7.98
C PHE A 19 -12.91 3.31 7.38
N LEU A 20 -12.87 2.25 8.19
CA LEU A 20 -12.40 0.93 7.74
C LEU A 20 -13.25 0.39 6.58
N SER A 21 -14.57 0.47 6.68
CA SER A 21 -15.47 -0.04 5.64
C SER A 21 -15.32 0.72 4.33
N LEU A 22 -15.29 2.05 4.37
CA LEU A 22 -15.15 2.87 3.15
C LEU A 22 -13.75 2.75 2.54
N CYS A 23 -12.70 2.74 3.38
CA CYS A 23 -11.32 2.57 2.93
C CYS A 23 -11.13 1.21 2.23
N LEU A 24 -11.66 0.12 2.80
CA LEU A 24 -11.58 -1.20 2.16
C LEU A 24 -12.41 -1.27 0.88
N LEU A 25 -13.63 -0.73 0.88
CA LEU A 25 -14.48 -0.71 -0.31
C LEU A 25 -13.80 0.02 -1.48
N PHE A 26 -13.44 1.29 -1.29
CA PHE A 26 -12.83 2.09 -2.35
C PHE A 26 -11.39 1.68 -2.65
N GLY A 27 -10.64 1.24 -1.64
CA GLY A 27 -9.28 0.76 -1.81
C GLY A 27 -9.21 -0.53 -2.62
N VAL A 28 -10.10 -1.51 -2.36
CA VAL A 28 -10.16 -2.74 -3.15
C VAL A 28 -10.59 -2.42 -4.58
N LEU A 29 -11.62 -1.60 -4.77
CA LEU A 29 -12.01 -1.14 -6.11
C LEU A 29 -10.82 -0.48 -6.84
N SER A 30 -10.09 0.40 -6.17
CA SER A 30 -8.89 1.04 -6.72
C SER A 30 -7.80 0.02 -7.06
N ALA A 31 -7.51 -0.95 -6.18
CA ALA A 31 -6.44 -1.93 -6.38
C ALA A 31 -6.66 -2.80 -7.63
N PHE A 32 -7.92 -3.15 -7.92
CA PHE A 32 -8.30 -4.00 -9.05
C PHE A 32 -8.57 -3.24 -10.35
N PHE A 33 -9.25 -2.08 -10.28
CA PHE A 33 -9.70 -1.37 -11.48
C PHE A 33 -8.74 -0.29 -11.96
N VAL A 34 -7.90 0.28 -11.09
CA VAL A 34 -6.85 1.20 -11.53
C VAL A 34 -5.78 0.37 -12.25
N PRO A 35 -5.42 0.72 -13.50
CA PRO A 35 -4.38 0.03 -14.24
C PRO A 35 -3.10 -0.16 -13.42
N GLN A 36 -2.46 -1.30 -13.60
CA GLN A 36 -1.28 -1.63 -12.82
C GLN A 36 -0.11 -0.74 -13.22
N LEU A 37 0.58 -0.19 -12.22
CA LEU A 37 1.73 0.69 -12.37
C LEU A 37 1.41 2.04 -13.03
N SER A 38 0.14 2.46 -13.08
CA SER A 38 -0.26 3.78 -13.57
C SER A 38 -0.24 4.86 -12.48
N VAL A 39 -0.05 4.49 -11.21
CA VAL A 39 0.09 5.44 -10.10
C VAL A 39 1.51 6.03 -10.14
N SER A 40 1.66 7.28 -9.71
CA SER A 40 2.95 8.00 -9.74
C SER A 40 4.07 7.17 -9.11
N ASP A 41 5.15 6.97 -9.85
CA ASP A 41 6.35 6.22 -9.48
C ASP A 41 6.12 4.79 -8.94
N GLU A 42 4.92 4.22 -9.15
CA GLU A 42 4.56 2.90 -8.64
C GLU A 42 5.47 1.80 -9.19
N ASN A 43 5.91 1.93 -10.44
CA ASN A 43 6.85 1.00 -11.07
C ASN A 43 8.23 1.01 -10.40
N MET A 44 8.72 2.16 -9.93
CA MET A 44 10.00 2.24 -9.21
C MET A 44 9.89 1.59 -7.83
N HIS A 45 8.79 1.87 -7.12
CA HIS A 45 8.52 1.25 -5.83
C HIS A 45 8.24 -0.26 -5.94
N TYR A 46 7.63 -0.72 -7.02
CA TYR A 46 7.48 -2.14 -7.33
C TYR A 46 8.83 -2.84 -7.41
N LEU A 47 9.78 -2.29 -8.17
CA LEU A 47 11.12 -2.86 -8.31
C LEU A 47 11.85 -2.91 -6.96
N ARG A 48 11.73 -1.85 -6.13
CA ARG A 48 12.35 -1.83 -4.80
C ARG A 48 11.71 -2.86 -3.87
N ALA A 49 10.39 -2.91 -3.79
CA ALA A 49 9.67 -3.87 -2.96
C ALA A 49 9.93 -5.32 -3.37
N TYR A 50 10.03 -5.58 -4.68
CA TYR A 50 10.38 -6.91 -5.20
C TYR A 50 11.81 -7.31 -4.79
N ALA A 51 12.79 -6.41 -4.94
CA ALA A 51 14.16 -6.68 -4.52
C ALA A 51 14.25 -6.99 -3.01
N LEU A 52 13.49 -6.26 -2.18
CA LEU A 52 13.39 -6.53 -0.75
C LEU A 52 12.72 -7.87 -0.45
N ALA A 53 11.71 -8.27 -1.23
CA ALA A 53 11.03 -9.56 -1.07
C ALA A 53 11.96 -10.74 -1.39
N ASP A 54 12.92 -10.55 -2.30
CA ASP A 54 14.01 -11.49 -2.58
C ASP A 54 15.19 -11.41 -1.59
N GLY A 55 15.06 -10.62 -0.51
CA GLY A 55 16.10 -10.46 0.52
C GLY A 55 17.24 -9.53 0.14
N ARG A 56 17.15 -8.79 -0.97
CA ARG A 56 18.19 -7.86 -1.43
C ARG A 56 18.01 -6.48 -0.83
N LEU A 57 18.64 -6.27 0.33
CA LEU A 57 18.63 -4.98 1.04
C LEU A 57 19.53 -3.93 0.38
N GLU A 58 20.58 -4.36 -0.32
CA GLU A 58 21.60 -3.50 -0.91
C GLU A 58 21.05 -2.49 -1.92
N SER A 59 21.63 -1.29 -1.90
CA SER A 59 21.26 -0.17 -2.77
C SER A 59 22.19 0.02 -3.97
N LYS A 60 23.31 -0.72 -4.04
CA LYS A 60 24.34 -0.54 -5.06
C LYS A 60 24.17 -1.45 -6.28
N ARG A 61 23.57 -2.62 -6.09
CA ARG A 61 23.34 -3.62 -7.15
C ARG A 61 21.85 -3.94 -7.19
N CYS A 62 21.21 -3.51 -8.26
CA CYS A 62 19.79 -3.75 -8.46
C CYS A 62 19.60 -4.98 -9.34
N THR A 63 19.41 -6.13 -8.68
CA THR A 63 19.23 -7.43 -9.32
C THR A 63 17.80 -7.91 -9.11
N TYR A 64 17.10 -8.16 -10.21
CA TYR A 64 15.74 -8.69 -10.23
C TYR A 64 15.52 -9.51 -11.51
N PRO A 65 14.49 -10.37 -11.55
CA PRO A 65 14.15 -11.13 -12.75
C PRO A 65 13.90 -10.22 -13.97
N ALA A 66 14.30 -10.69 -15.16
CA ALA A 66 14.14 -9.94 -16.41
C ALA A 66 12.67 -9.53 -16.65
N ASP A 67 11.71 -10.40 -16.34
CA ASP A 67 10.28 -10.15 -16.48
C ASP A 67 9.77 -9.02 -15.58
N VAL A 68 10.30 -8.94 -14.35
CA VAL A 68 9.95 -7.89 -13.38
C VAL A 68 10.44 -6.53 -13.88
N ASN A 69 11.68 -6.48 -14.36
CA ASN A 69 12.23 -5.25 -14.96
C ASN A 69 11.48 -4.84 -16.23
N GLY A 70 11.18 -5.81 -17.09
CA GLY A 70 10.42 -5.60 -18.32
C GLY A 70 9.03 -5.05 -18.04
N ARG A 71 8.34 -5.61 -17.03
CA ARG A 71 7.02 -5.11 -16.62
C ARG A 71 7.11 -3.69 -16.07
N ALA A 72 8.04 -3.39 -15.18
CA ALA A 72 8.19 -2.04 -14.62
C ALA A 72 8.53 -0.98 -15.70
N SER A 73 9.32 -1.38 -16.70
CA SER A 73 9.73 -0.51 -17.81
C SER A 73 8.61 -0.32 -18.86
N SER A 74 7.72 -1.31 -19.00
CA SER A 74 6.63 -1.29 -19.99
C SER A 74 5.65 -0.10 -19.83
N VAL A 75 5.58 0.46 -18.61
CA VAL A 75 4.79 1.66 -18.30
C VAL A 75 5.24 2.87 -19.11
N TYR A 76 6.55 3.02 -19.34
CA TYR A 76 7.12 4.12 -20.15
C TYR A 76 6.75 4.01 -21.63
N HIS A 77 6.33 2.82 -22.07
CA HIS A 77 5.84 2.57 -23.42
C HIS A 77 4.31 2.60 -23.52
N GLY A 78 3.61 3.08 -22.48
CA GLY A 78 2.16 3.15 -22.42
C GLY A 78 1.47 1.81 -22.13
N ASN A 79 2.23 0.75 -21.84
CA ASN A 79 1.64 -0.54 -21.50
C ASN A 79 1.31 -0.62 -20.00
N ILE A 80 0.06 -0.28 -19.68
CA ILE A 80 -0.50 -0.33 -18.33
C ILE A 80 -1.38 -1.58 -18.09
N SER A 81 -1.40 -2.52 -19.04
CA SER A 81 -2.19 -3.74 -18.93
C SER A 81 -1.61 -4.70 -17.87
N ALA A 82 -2.48 -5.27 -17.06
CA ALA A 82 -2.09 -6.27 -16.08
C ALA A 82 -1.89 -7.63 -16.77
N ASP A 83 -0.70 -8.24 -16.63
CA ASP A 83 -0.43 -9.59 -17.11
C ASP A 83 -0.42 -10.57 -15.94
N TYR A 84 -1.51 -11.33 -15.82
CA TYR A 84 -1.65 -12.38 -14.83
C TYR A 84 -1.24 -13.77 -15.34
N SER A 85 -1.02 -13.91 -16.65
CA SER A 85 -0.90 -15.19 -17.35
C SER A 85 0.54 -15.71 -17.40
N ARG A 86 1.53 -14.81 -17.44
CA ARG A 86 2.94 -15.19 -17.59
C ARG A 86 3.63 -15.37 -16.23
N PRO A 87 4.12 -16.58 -15.91
CA PRO A 87 4.93 -16.79 -14.72
C PRO A 87 6.28 -16.07 -14.86
N ILE A 88 6.84 -15.63 -13.73
CA ILE A 88 8.14 -14.97 -13.68
C ILE A 88 9.25 -16.02 -13.70
N ASN A 89 10.22 -15.90 -14.61
CA ASN A 89 11.44 -16.70 -14.56
C ASN A 89 12.42 -16.14 -13.52
N ARG A 90 12.37 -16.69 -12.30
CA ARG A 90 13.17 -16.21 -11.16
C ARG A 90 14.67 -16.58 -11.24
N SER A 91 15.05 -17.45 -12.18
CA SER A 91 16.45 -17.84 -12.40
C SER A 91 17.18 -16.87 -13.35
N ASP A 92 16.45 -16.20 -14.25
CA ASP A 92 17.00 -15.20 -15.17
C ASP A 92 17.11 -13.83 -14.51
N LEU A 93 18.15 -13.69 -13.68
CA LEU A 93 18.44 -12.47 -12.95
C LEU A 93 19.23 -11.49 -13.81
N LYS A 94 18.70 -10.28 -13.99
CA LYS A 94 19.42 -9.17 -14.61
C LYS A 94 19.86 -8.19 -13.54
N THR A 95 21.12 -7.79 -13.60
CA THR A 95 21.67 -6.74 -12.73
C THR A 95 21.80 -5.46 -13.52
N THR A 96 21.09 -4.42 -13.10
CA THR A 96 21.18 -3.09 -13.71
C THR A 96 22.28 -2.29 -13.03
N SER A 97 23.11 -1.59 -13.81
CA SER A 97 24.19 -0.73 -13.32
C SER A 97 23.68 0.52 -12.59
N LYS A 98 22.48 1.01 -12.94
CA LYS A 98 21.81 2.13 -12.29
C LYS A 98 20.54 1.67 -11.60
N CYS A 99 20.52 1.83 -10.28
CA CYS A 99 19.34 1.59 -9.46
C CYS A 99 18.26 2.66 -9.69
N ASN A 100 16.99 2.30 -9.46
CA ASN A 100 15.87 3.23 -9.57
C ASN A 100 15.84 4.23 -8.38
N SER A 101 15.00 5.26 -8.51
CA SER A 101 14.83 6.33 -7.51
C SER A 101 14.35 5.80 -6.14
N ALA A 102 13.52 4.75 -6.11
CA ALA A 102 12.98 4.19 -4.87
C ALA A 102 14.05 3.53 -3.98
N VAL A 103 15.25 3.25 -4.51
CA VAL A 103 16.36 2.68 -3.73
C VAL A 103 16.88 3.63 -2.64
N GLY A 104 16.67 4.94 -2.79
CA GLY A 104 17.02 5.92 -1.77
C GLY A 104 16.13 5.87 -0.52
N TYR A 105 14.96 5.22 -0.59
CA TYR A 105 14.04 5.09 0.53
C TYR A 105 14.53 4.01 1.50
N ALA A 106 14.30 4.23 2.79
CA ALA A 106 14.59 3.23 3.80
C ALA A 106 13.78 1.95 3.51
N PRO A 107 14.35 0.73 3.65
CA PRO A 107 13.65 -0.52 3.35
C PRO A 107 12.28 -0.66 4.04
N ILE A 108 12.16 -0.11 5.26
CA ILE A 108 10.93 -0.16 6.05
C ILE A 108 9.76 0.57 5.37
N MET A 109 10.03 1.56 4.51
CA MET A 109 9.00 2.28 3.74
C MET A 109 8.27 1.39 2.74
N HIS A 110 8.87 0.24 2.40
CA HIS A 110 8.31 -0.75 1.49
C HIS A 110 7.83 -2.02 2.18
N ALA A 111 7.86 -2.07 3.52
CA ALA A 111 7.56 -3.29 4.25
C ALA A 111 6.17 -3.89 3.91
N PRO A 112 5.07 -3.10 3.84
CA PRO A 112 3.76 -3.65 3.52
C PRO A 112 3.70 -4.29 2.13
N GLN A 113 4.14 -3.58 1.10
CA GLN A 113 4.14 -4.10 -0.27
C GLN A 113 5.13 -5.26 -0.47
N THR A 114 6.27 -5.22 0.22
CA THR A 114 7.26 -6.31 0.23
C THR A 114 6.64 -7.61 0.75
N LEU A 115 5.87 -7.54 1.84
CA LEU A 115 5.16 -8.70 2.39
C LEU A 115 4.17 -9.28 1.37
N GLY A 116 3.39 -8.43 0.70
CA GLY A 116 2.46 -8.88 -0.34
C GLY A 116 3.18 -9.58 -1.51
N ILE A 117 4.26 -8.98 -2.02
CA ILE A 117 5.05 -9.56 -3.11
C ILE A 117 5.70 -10.89 -2.67
N PHE A 118 6.23 -10.96 -1.45
CA PHE A 118 6.79 -12.18 -0.89
C PHE A 118 5.76 -13.32 -0.87
N ILE A 119 4.54 -13.04 -0.40
CA ILE A 119 3.44 -14.02 -0.41
C ILE A 119 3.12 -14.48 -1.84
N ALA A 120 3.04 -13.56 -2.80
CA ALA A 120 2.82 -13.92 -4.20
C ALA A 120 3.96 -14.78 -4.79
N ASN A 121 5.20 -14.54 -4.36
CA ASN A 121 6.37 -15.31 -4.78
C ASN A 121 6.36 -16.75 -4.25
N ILE A 122 5.82 -17.01 -3.06
CA ILE A 122 5.70 -18.37 -2.50
C ILE A 122 4.89 -19.30 -3.44
N PHE A 123 3.86 -18.77 -4.09
CA PHE A 123 2.99 -19.53 -5.00
C PHE A 123 3.39 -19.36 -6.48
N ASN A 124 4.61 -18.88 -6.76
CA ASN A 124 5.11 -18.62 -8.12
C ASN A 124 4.22 -17.66 -8.95
N GLY A 125 3.65 -16.65 -8.31
CA GLY A 125 2.80 -15.65 -8.96
C GLY A 125 3.47 -14.96 -10.16
N SER A 126 2.64 -14.56 -11.13
CA SER A 126 2.99 -13.71 -12.27
C SER A 126 3.26 -12.26 -11.85
N THR A 127 3.77 -11.44 -12.77
CA THR A 127 4.02 -10.02 -12.49
C THR A 127 2.74 -9.26 -12.09
N GLY A 128 1.59 -9.60 -12.67
CA GLY A 128 0.31 -9.02 -12.28
C GLY A 128 -0.12 -9.42 -10.88
N LEU A 129 0.14 -10.67 -10.47
CA LEU A 129 -0.18 -11.15 -9.13
C LEU A 129 0.70 -10.52 -8.06
N THR A 130 2.01 -10.39 -8.30
CA THR A 130 2.92 -9.75 -7.34
C THR A 130 2.55 -8.28 -7.10
N ILE A 131 2.21 -7.54 -8.16
CA ILE A 131 1.72 -6.16 -8.06
C ILE A 131 0.41 -6.10 -7.26
N LEU A 132 -0.57 -6.96 -7.60
CA LEU A 132 -1.87 -6.97 -6.93
C LEU A 132 -1.74 -7.31 -5.44
N PHE A 133 -0.99 -8.35 -5.09
CA PHE A 133 -0.77 -8.72 -3.69
C PHE A 133 -0.03 -7.63 -2.91
N GLY A 134 0.96 -6.96 -3.54
CA GLY A 134 1.62 -5.82 -2.94
C GLY A 134 0.66 -4.64 -2.68
N ARG A 135 -0.22 -4.31 -3.64
CA ARG A 135 -1.27 -3.29 -3.47
C ARG A 135 -2.23 -3.63 -2.33
N ILE A 136 -2.71 -4.87 -2.28
CA ILE A 136 -3.63 -5.34 -1.22
C ILE A 136 -2.94 -5.31 0.15
N ALA A 137 -1.68 -5.75 0.25
CA ALA A 137 -0.94 -5.69 1.50
C ALA A 137 -0.71 -4.25 1.98
N ASN A 138 -0.40 -3.32 1.08
CA ASN A 138 -0.27 -1.90 1.40
C ASN A 138 -1.60 -1.28 1.87
N LEU A 139 -2.70 -1.61 1.19
CA LEU A 139 -4.04 -1.18 1.56
C LEU A 139 -4.46 -1.69 2.94
N LEU A 140 -4.27 -2.99 3.19
CA LEU A 140 -4.61 -3.59 4.48
C LEU A 140 -3.78 -2.98 5.61
N PHE A 141 -2.48 -2.77 5.39
CA PHE A 141 -1.64 -2.11 6.37
C PHE A 141 -2.14 -0.69 6.69
N TYR A 142 -2.43 0.12 5.67
CA TYR A 142 -2.98 1.46 5.85
C TYR A 142 -4.30 1.43 6.62
N ALA A 143 -5.26 0.63 6.15
CA ALA A 143 -6.61 0.56 6.69
C ALA A 143 -6.61 0.10 8.16
N LEU A 144 -5.82 -0.93 8.50
CA LEU A 144 -5.71 -1.42 9.87
C LEU A 144 -4.99 -0.42 10.78
N SER A 145 -3.88 0.15 10.32
CA SER A 145 -3.10 1.10 11.12
C SER A 145 -3.92 2.34 11.46
N VAL A 146 -4.55 2.96 10.46
CA VAL A 146 -5.37 4.15 10.68
C VAL A 146 -6.63 3.82 11.48
N PHE A 147 -7.23 2.65 11.29
CA PHE A 147 -8.34 2.17 12.14
C PHE A 147 -7.95 2.15 13.63
N PHE A 148 -6.80 1.56 13.97
CA PHE A 148 -6.33 1.53 15.36
C PHE A 148 -5.96 2.91 15.88
N ILE A 149 -5.40 3.79 15.04
CA ILE A 149 -5.11 5.18 15.41
C ILE A 149 -6.40 5.95 15.72
N ILE A 150 -7.45 5.84 14.89
CA ILE A 150 -8.76 6.48 15.15
C ILE A 150 -9.39 5.94 16.43
N LYS A 151 -9.24 4.64 16.70
CA LYS A 151 -9.73 4.03 17.95
C LYS A 151 -8.99 4.58 19.17
N TRP A 152 -7.69 4.82 19.04
CA TRP A 152 -6.79 5.24 20.11
C TRP A 152 -6.81 6.75 20.40
N VAL A 153 -7.03 7.60 19.39
CA VAL A 153 -7.04 9.05 19.58
C VAL A 153 -8.24 9.48 20.45
N ARG A 154 -8.01 10.33 21.44
CA ARG A 154 -9.00 10.75 22.45
C ARG A 154 -10.01 11.75 21.89
N ILE A 155 -9.54 12.67 21.04
CA ILE A 155 -10.35 13.73 20.44
C ILE A 155 -10.21 13.72 18.92
N GLY A 156 -11.19 14.31 18.21
CA GLY A 156 -11.08 14.52 16.76
C GLY A 156 -11.18 13.26 15.89
N LYS A 157 -11.75 12.15 16.39
CA LYS A 157 -11.86 10.88 15.65
C LYS A 157 -12.42 11.01 14.24
N TRP A 158 -13.43 11.86 14.05
CA TRP A 158 -14.02 12.14 12.74
C TRP A 158 -13.06 12.88 11.80
N VAL A 159 -12.21 13.75 12.32
CA VAL A 159 -11.19 14.44 11.51
C VAL A 159 -10.20 13.41 10.95
N PHE A 160 -9.73 12.49 11.79
CA PHE A 160 -8.86 11.40 11.33
C PHE A 160 -9.55 10.52 10.28
N ALA A 161 -10.83 10.18 10.50
CA ALA A 161 -11.60 9.39 9.54
C ALA A 161 -11.76 10.10 8.19
N VAL A 162 -12.11 11.39 8.18
CA VAL A 162 -12.29 12.17 6.94
C VAL A 162 -10.97 12.38 6.21
N VAL A 163 -9.91 12.76 6.92
CA VAL A 163 -8.58 12.97 6.31
C VAL A 163 -8.04 11.65 5.76
N GLY A 164 -8.23 10.53 6.48
CA GLY A 164 -7.80 9.21 6.01
C GLY A 164 -8.61 8.68 4.82
N LEU A 165 -9.85 9.15 4.65
CA LEU A 165 -10.71 8.80 3.52
C LEU A 165 -10.57 9.74 2.31
N LEU A 166 -9.69 10.74 2.37
CA LEU A 166 -9.44 11.58 1.20
C LEU A 166 -9.10 10.68 -0.01
N PRO A 167 -9.68 10.93 -1.20
CA PRO A 167 -9.51 10.04 -2.35
C PRO A 167 -8.06 9.71 -2.67
N LEU A 168 -7.17 10.71 -2.53
CA LEU A 168 -5.73 10.54 -2.72
C LEU A 168 -5.10 9.55 -1.72
N MET A 169 -5.52 9.60 -0.45
CA MET A 169 -4.99 8.71 0.59
C MET A 169 -5.34 7.25 0.30
N VAL A 170 -6.61 6.99 -0.03
CA VAL A 170 -7.09 5.64 -0.35
C VAL A 170 -6.48 5.15 -1.66
N HIS A 171 -6.32 6.02 -2.66
CA HIS A 171 -5.69 5.68 -3.92
C HIS A 171 -4.21 5.30 -3.76
N LEU A 172 -3.44 6.06 -2.96
CA LEU A 172 -2.06 5.73 -2.63
C LEU A 172 -1.96 4.45 -1.81
N ALA A 173 -2.89 4.23 -0.86
CA ALA A 173 -2.98 3.00 -0.08
C ALA A 173 -3.22 1.76 -0.96
N ALA A 174 -4.00 1.91 -2.04
CA ALA A 174 -4.26 0.86 -3.02
C ALA A 174 -3.18 0.75 -4.13
N SER A 175 -2.02 1.38 -3.94
CA SER A 175 -0.86 1.34 -4.85
C SER A 175 0.37 0.73 -4.16
N LEU A 176 1.48 0.57 -4.87
CA LEU A 176 2.77 0.17 -4.27
C LEU A 176 3.59 1.33 -3.67
N SER A 177 2.98 2.51 -3.47
CA SER A 177 3.66 3.70 -2.94
C SER A 177 4.23 3.49 -1.53
N SER A 178 5.41 4.06 -1.26
CA SER A 178 5.97 4.21 0.09
C SER A 178 5.21 5.20 0.97
N ASP A 179 4.39 6.08 0.38
CA ASP A 179 3.73 7.17 1.11
C ASP A 179 2.78 6.64 2.19
N VAL A 180 2.31 5.40 2.06
CA VAL A 180 1.51 4.73 3.08
C VAL A 180 2.19 4.71 4.44
N MET A 181 3.48 4.33 4.48
CA MET A 181 4.24 4.31 5.73
C MET A 181 4.41 5.72 6.31
N THR A 182 4.65 6.72 5.46
CA THR A 182 4.76 8.13 5.86
C THR A 182 3.43 8.64 6.42
N ASN A 183 2.32 8.38 5.72
CA ASN A 183 0.98 8.81 6.12
C ASN A 183 0.59 8.19 7.45
N VAL A 184 0.80 6.88 7.63
CA VAL A 184 0.54 6.21 8.92
C VAL A 184 1.37 6.82 10.05
N ALA A 185 2.66 7.13 9.80
CA ALA A 185 3.50 7.81 10.78
C ALA A 185 2.97 9.20 11.14
N ILE A 186 2.53 10.00 10.16
CA ILE A 186 1.93 11.32 10.39
C ILE A 186 0.65 11.20 11.23
N PHE A 187 -0.24 10.27 10.90
CA PHE A 187 -1.44 10.00 11.69
C PHE A 187 -1.07 9.61 13.12
N LEU A 188 -0.10 8.72 13.30
CA LEU A 188 0.32 8.25 14.62
C LEU A 188 0.90 9.37 15.47
N ILE A 189 1.82 10.17 14.92
CA ILE A 189 2.44 11.30 15.63
C ILE A 189 1.38 12.33 16.00
N THR A 190 0.47 12.67 15.07
CA THR A 190 -0.63 13.61 15.35
C THR A 190 -1.53 13.10 16.47
N ALA A 191 -1.91 11.82 16.43
CA ALA A 191 -2.73 11.22 17.49
C ALA A 191 -1.99 11.18 18.84
N LEU A 192 -0.68 10.89 18.83
CA LEU A 192 0.15 10.90 20.02
C LEU A 192 0.18 12.29 20.66
N THR A 193 0.45 13.34 19.87
CA THR A 193 0.49 14.71 20.38
C THR A 193 -0.86 15.13 20.97
N LEU A 194 -1.98 14.82 20.30
CA LEU A 194 -3.32 15.12 20.82
C LEU A 194 -3.63 14.33 22.10
N ASN A 195 -3.23 13.07 22.17
CA ASN A 195 -3.42 12.24 23.35
C ASN A 195 -2.62 12.74 24.54
N LEU A 196 -1.38 13.19 24.33
CA LEU A 196 -0.55 13.79 25.38
C LEU A 196 -1.16 15.10 25.89
N TYR A 197 -1.62 15.97 24.99
CA TYR A 197 -2.23 17.24 25.39
C TYR A 197 -3.54 17.06 26.18
N THR A 198 -4.33 16.05 25.83
CA THR A 198 -5.61 15.72 26.51
C THR A 198 -5.45 14.77 27.69
N GLN A 199 -4.22 14.50 28.16
CA GLN A 199 -3.98 13.80 29.44
C GLN A 199 -4.07 14.73 30.64
N GLU A 200 -3.83 16.02 30.44
CA GLU A 200 -3.79 17.05 31.49
C GLU A 200 -5.18 17.64 31.82
N THR A 201 -6.23 17.20 31.12
CA THR A 201 -7.64 17.63 31.29
C THR A 201 -8.51 16.48 31.76
#